data_AF-A0A0F5JG84-F1
#
_entry.id   AF-A0A0F5JG84-F1
#
_cell.length_a   1.000
_cell.length_b   1.000
_cell.length_c   1.000
_cell.angle_alpha   90.00
_cell.angle_beta   90.00
_cell.angle_gamma   90.00
#
_symmetry.space_group_name_H-M   'P 1'
#
loop_
_entity.id
_entity.type
_entity.pdbx_description
1 polymer ?
#
loop_
_entity_poly.entity_id
_entity_poly.type
_entity_poly.pdbx_seq_one_letter_code
_entity_poly.pdbx_strand_id
1 'polypeptide(L)'
;MVNARAIIWDEEVLQELEEIADFYDERNGNTRYSSYLLNKFRETIKQAVSFPLSGKATEYPHLRYLIAVPEYSLFYHYSDELITILVLWDNRRNQERLAYTLRNQDPQYLNEPTVPYEKQTSSTNVKD
;
A
#
# COMPACT_ATOMS: atom_id res chain seq x y z
N MET A 1 8.99 -21.34 8.76
CA MET A 1 9.36 -20.64 7.51
C MET A 1 8.40 -19.48 7.36
N VAL A 2 8.88 -18.25 7.21
CA VAL A 2 8.00 -17.12 6.85
C VAL A 2 7.71 -17.31 5.36
N ASN A 3 6.47 -17.61 4.99
CA ASN A 3 6.11 -17.70 3.58
C ASN A 3 6.18 -16.30 2.97
N ALA A 4 6.70 -16.20 1.75
CA ALA A 4 6.70 -14.95 1.01
C ALA A 4 5.24 -14.60 0.66
N ARG A 5 4.80 -13.39 1.01
CA ARG A 5 3.46 -12.90 0.66
C ARG A 5 3.34 -12.71 -0.84
N ALA A 6 2.23 -13.13 -1.43
CA ALA A 6 1.89 -12.80 -2.81
C ALA A 6 1.53 -11.31 -2.92
N ILE A 7 1.84 -10.70 -4.06
CA ILE A 7 1.55 -9.29 -4.33
C ILE A 7 0.31 -9.21 -5.21
N ILE A 8 -0.68 -8.45 -4.75
CA ILE A 8 -1.86 -8.03 -5.51
C ILE A 8 -1.72 -6.53 -5.80
N TRP A 9 -2.12 -6.12 -6.98
CA TRP A 9 -2.07 -4.74 -7.42
C TRP A 9 -3.48 -4.23 -7.66
N ASP A 10 -3.74 -3.00 -7.23
CA ASP A 10 -4.80 -2.21 -7.81
C ASP A 10 -4.41 -1.84 -9.26
N GLU A 11 -5.39 -1.88 -10.16
CA GLU A 11 -5.18 -1.58 -11.58
C GLU A 11 -4.75 -0.12 -11.78
N GLU A 12 -5.29 0.81 -10.98
CA GLU A 12 -4.93 2.22 -11.05
C GLU A 12 -3.45 2.44 -10.71
N VAL A 13 -2.88 1.62 -9.82
CA VAL A 13 -1.45 1.70 -9.49
C VAL A 13 -0.57 1.25 -10.65
N LEU A 14 -0.98 0.20 -11.39
CA LEU A 14 -0.25 -0.25 -12.57
C LEU A 14 -0.27 0.83 -13.65
N GLN A 15 -1.42 1.46 -13.87
CA GLN A 15 -1.55 2.58 -14.79
C GLN A 15 -0.70 3.79 -14.34
N GLU A 16 -0.74 4.18 -13.06
CA GLU A 16 0.08 5.29 -12.55
C GLU A 16 1.59 5.04 -12.72
N LEU A 17 2.05 3.79 -12.59
CA LEU A 17 3.46 3.43 -12.82
C LEU A 17 3.88 3.67 -14.27
N GLU A 18 3.02 3.32 -15.23
CA GLU A 18 3.25 3.56 -16.66
C GLU A 18 3.24 5.06 -16.97
N GLU A 19 2.24 5.79 -16.49
CA GLU A 19 2.12 7.24 -16.68
C GLU A 19 3.31 8.01 -16.10
N ILE A 20 3.82 7.61 -14.93
CA ILE A 20 5.01 8.21 -14.32
C ILE A 20 6.25 7.94 -15.19
N ALA A 21 6.41 6.71 -15.70
CA ALA A 21 7.55 6.37 -16.53
C ALA A 21 7.56 7.19 -17.82
N ASP A 22 6.43 7.18 -18.55
CA ASP A 22 6.26 7.91 -19.81
C ASP A 22 6.48 9.41 -19.62
N PHE A 23 5.89 10.02 -18.58
CA PHE A 23 6.07 11.44 -18.29
C PHE A 23 7.54 11.83 -18.14
N TYR A 24 8.33 11.05 -17.38
CA TYR A 24 9.73 11.37 -17.16
C TYR A 24 10.63 11.02 -18.35
N ASP A 25 10.27 10.01 -19.13
CA ASP A 25 10.97 9.64 -20.36
C ASP A 25 10.83 10.75 -21.40
N GLU A 26 9.60 11.22 -21.62
CA GLU A 26 9.31 12.34 -22.53
C GLU A 26 9.99 13.63 -22.05
N ARG A 27 9.83 13.98 -20.77
CA ARG A 27 10.37 15.22 -20.21
C ARG A 27 11.89 15.28 -20.27
N ASN A 28 12.58 14.18 -19.97
CA ASN A 28 14.03 14.15 -19.87
C ASN A 28 14.71 13.73 -21.19
N GLY A 29 13.93 13.21 -22.15
CA GLY A 29 14.42 12.63 -23.40
C GLY A 29 15.23 11.33 -23.21
N ASN A 30 15.11 10.68 -22.04
CA ASN A 30 15.78 9.42 -21.73
C ASN A 30 15.16 8.74 -20.49
N THR A 31 15.43 7.43 -20.34
CA THR A 31 14.80 6.57 -19.33
C THR A 31 15.51 6.50 -17.97
N ARG A 32 16.55 7.31 -17.75
CA ARG A 32 17.40 7.17 -16.56
C ARG A 32 16.64 7.43 -15.27
N TYR A 33 15.81 8.48 -15.26
CA TYR A 33 15.10 8.88 -14.04
C TYR A 33 13.85 8.04 -13.78
N SER A 34 13.07 7.70 -14.82
CA SER A 34 11.96 6.75 -14.70
C SER A 34 12.44 5.39 -14.20
N SER A 35 13.52 4.85 -14.78
CA SER A 35 14.12 3.58 -14.33
C SER A 35 14.58 3.64 -12.87
N TYR A 36 15.12 4.78 -12.43
CA TYR A 36 15.47 5.01 -11.03
C TYR A 36 14.21 4.96 -10.13
N LEU A 37 13.14 5.65 -10.51
CA LEU A 37 11.88 5.65 -9.74
C LEU A 37 11.25 4.25 -9.66
N LEU A 38 11.13 3.54 -10.79
CA LEU A 38 10.59 2.18 -10.83
C LEU A 38 11.39 1.22 -9.94
N ASN A 39 12.72 1.35 -9.93
CA ASN A 39 13.56 0.58 -9.02
C ASN A 39 13.29 0.92 -7.55
N LYS A 40 13.08 2.21 -7.21
CA LYS A 40 12.73 2.61 -5.85
C LYS A 40 11.37 2.05 -5.42
N PHE A 41 10.36 2.12 -6.27
CA PHE A 41 9.06 1.50 -5.99
C PHE A 41 9.18 0.01 -5.75
N ARG A 42 9.95 -0.70 -6.60
CA ARG A 42 10.20 -2.14 -6.44
C ARG A 42 10.92 -2.47 -5.13
N GLU A 43 11.91 -1.68 -4.72
CA GLU A 43 12.61 -1.84 -3.44
C GLU A 43 11.64 -1.66 -2.26
N THR A 44 10.81 -0.62 -2.30
CA THR A 44 9.81 -0.33 -1.26
C THR A 44 8.75 -1.42 -1.16
N ILE A 45 8.29 -1.98 -2.27
CA ILE A 45 7.33 -3.09 -2.26
C ILE A 45 7.95 -4.34 -1.65
N LYS A 46 9.22 -4.66 -2.00
CA LYS A 46 9.94 -5.78 -1.36
C LYS A 46 10.07 -5.60 0.15
N GLN A 47 10.31 -4.37 0.61
CA GLN A 47 10.30 -4.05 2.03
C GLN A 47 8.93 -4.32 2.64
N ALA A 48 7.85 -3.85 2.00
CA ALA A 48 6.50 -4.05 2.48
C ALA A 48 6.11 -5.54 2.56
N VAL A 49 6.49 -6.35 1.57
CA VAL A 49 6.30 -7.82 1.56
C VAL A 49 7.00 -8.49 2.74
N SER A 50 8.25 -8.10 3.00
CA SER A 50 9.11 -8.72 4.01
C SER A 50 8.77 -8.25 5.43
N PHE A 51 8.42 -6.97 5.56
CA PHE A 51 8.16 -6.30 6.83
C PHE A 51 6.91 -5.41 6.70
N PRO A 52 5.71 -6.00 6.62
CA PRO A 52 4.47 -5.26 6.39
C PRO A 52 4.10 -4.30 7.53
N LEU A 53 4.66 -4.50 8.72
CA LEU A 53 4.50 -3.59 9.85
C LEU A 53 5.47 -2.39 9.83
N SER A 54 6.42 -2.36 8.89
CA SER A 54 7.40 -1.25 8.77
C SER A 54 6.79 0.02 8.16
N GLY A 55 5.66 -0.09 7.47
CA GLY A 55 4.92 1.06 6.97
C GLY A 55 4.30 1.87 8.11
N LYS A 56 4.18 3.18 7.91
CA LYS A 56 3.46 4.06 8.84
C LYS A 56 1.97 3.75 8.76
N ALA A 57 1.31 3.68 9.91
CA ALA A 57 -0.15 3.57 9.97
C ALA A 57 -0.80 4.87 9.48
N THR A 58 -2.00 4.74 8.93
CA THR A 58 -2.88 5.86 8.60
C THR A 58 -4.00 5.96 9.63
N GLU A 59 -4.93 6.90 9.43
CA GLU A 59 -6.19 6.94 10.20
C GLU A 59 -7.11 5.74 9.91
N TYR A 60 -6.89 5.06 8.78
CA TYR A 60 -7.57 3.82 8.42
C TYR A 60 -6.77 2.61 8.96
N PRO A 61 -7.37 1.77 9.82
CA PRO A 61 -6.66 0.72 10.57
C PRO A 61 -5.92 -0.31 9.71
N HIS A 62 -6.42 -0.57 8.50
CA HIS A 62 -5.87 -1.61 7.62
C HIS A 62 -4.97 -1.06 6.52
N LEU A 63 -4.76 0.26 6.48
CA LEU A 63 -3.87 0.92 5.52
C LEU A 63 -2.56 1.35 6.17
N ARG A 64 -1.48 1.00 5.50
CA ARG A 64 -0.12 1.45 5.82
C ARG A 64 0.52 2.07 4.60
N TYR A 65 1.53 2.90 4.81
CA TYR A 65 2.33 3.40 3.71
C TYR A 65 3.83 3.42 4.00
N LEU A 66 4.62 3.32 2.93
CA LEU A 66 6.05 3.57 2.95
C LEU A 66 6.37 4.69 1.96
N ILE A 67 7.31 5.54 2.34
CA ILE A 67 7.84 6.56 1.42
C ILE A 67 8.90 5.87 0.56
N ALA A 68 8.67 5.79 -0.75
CA ALA A 68 9.62 5.17 -1.67
C ALA A 68 10.77 6.13 -2.02
N VAL A 69 10.40 7.39 -2.26
CA VAL A 69 11.26 8.56 -2.40
C VAL A 69 10.51 9.78 -1.83
N PRO A 70 11.15 10.92 -1.52
CA PRO A 70 10.45 12.07 -0.96
C PRO A 70 9.21 12.50 -1.76
N GLU A 71 9.23 12.32 -3.07
CA GLU A 71 8.14 12.66 -3.98
C GLU A 71 7.01 11.62 -4.02
N TYR A 72 7.24 10.37 -3.60
CA TYR A 72 6.26 9.29 -3.79
C TYR A 72 6.14 8.35 -2.59
N SER A 73 4.90 8.04 -2.22
CA SER A 73 4.55 7.09 -1.17
C SER A 73 3.70 5.95 -1.72
N LEU A 74 3.94 4.73 -1.25
CA LEU A 74 3.16 3.54 -1.60
C LEU A 74 2.27 3.16 -0.43
N PHE A 75 0.95 3.14 -0.65
CA PHE A 75 -0.04 2.67 0.31
C PHE A 75 -0.40 1.22 0.02
N TYR A 76 -0.52 0.44 1.08
CA TYR A 76 -0.81 -0.98 1.00
C TYR A 76 -1.63 -1.49 2.17
N HIS A 77 -2.31 -2.60 1.91
CA HIS A 77 -2.89 -3.50 2.90
C HIS A 77 -2.08 -4.80 2.96
N TYR A 78 -2.10 -5.51 4.08
CA TYR A 78 -1.42 -6.80 4.20
C TYR A 78 -2.23 -7.79 5.05
N SER A 79 -2.04 -9.07 4.73
CA SER A 79 -2.45 -10.22 5.54
C SER A 79 -1.23 -11.12 5.79
N ASP A 80 -1.45 -12.31 6.34
CA ASP A 80 -0.37 -13.30 6.48
C ASP A 80 0.11 -13.85 5.13
N GLU A 81 -0.75 -13.82 4.11
CA GLU A 81 -0.50 -14.43 2.79
C GLU A 81 -0.29 -13.41 1.68
N LEU A 82 -0.84 -12.21 1.83
CA LEU A 82 -0.94 -11.22 0.75
C LEU A 82 -0.42 -9.86 1.17
N ILE A 83 0.08 -9.13 0.18
CA ILE A 83 0.17 -7.68 0.22
C ILE A 83 -0.61 -7.11 -0.97
N THR A 84 -1.48 -6.16 -0.71
CA THR A 84 -2.24 -5.47 -1.76
C THR A 84 -1.71 -4.05 -1.86
N ILE A 85 -1.12 -3.70 -3.00
CA ILE A 85 -0.67 -2.34 -3.30
C ILE A 85 -1.87 -1.55 -3.83
N LEU A 86 -2.25 -0.50 -3.11
CA LEU A 86 -3.53 0.18 -3.31
C LEU A 86 -3.38 1.57 -3.94
N VAL A 87 -2.35 2.33 -3.57
CA VAL A 87 -2.15 3.70 -4.09
C VAL A 87 -0.67 4.01 -4.25
N LEU A 88 -0.27 4.61 -5.38
CA LEU A 88 1.03 5.24 -5.58
C LEU A 88 0.88 6.77 -5.52
N TRP A 89 1.05 7.32 -4.33
CA TRP A 89 0.79 8.74 -4.09
C TRP A 89 1.97 9.64 -4.44
N ASP A 90 1.77 10.64 -5.30
CA ASP A 90 2.69 11.76 -5.47
C ASP A 90 2.54 12.77 -4.32
N ASN A 91 3.52 12.80 -3.42
CA ASN A 91 3.58 13.63 -2.21
C ASN A 91 3.59 15.14 -2.51
N ARG A 92 3.77 15.56 -3.77
CA ARG A 92 3.71 16.97 -4.19
C ARG A 92 2.28 17.43 -4.45
N ARG A 93 1.31 16.51 -4.58
CA ARG A 93 -0.11 16.80 -4.76
C ARG A 93 -0.73 17.33 -3.46
N ASN A 94 -1.87 18.01 -3.57
CA ASN A 94 -2.63 18.52 -2.41
C ASN A 94 -3.07 17.36 -1.51
N GLN A 95 -2.84 17.48 -0.20
CA GLN A 95 -3.18 16.49 0.81
C GLN A 95 -4.70 16.20 0.90
N GLU A 96 -5.58 17.14 0.57
CA GLU A 96 -7.03 16.89 0.51
C GLU A 96 -7.38 15.84 -0.55
N ARG A 97 -6.61 15.78 -1.65
CA ARG A 97 -6.79 14.74 -2.67
C ARG A 97 -6.33 13.38 -2.17
N LEU A 98 -5.31 13.32 -1.30
CA LEU A 98 -4.92 12.06 -0.68
C LEU A 98 -6.04 11.55 0.22
N ALA A 99 -6.59 12.41 1.09
CA ALA A 99 -7.70 12.04 1.96
C ALA A 99 -8.92 11.54 1.16
N TYR A 100 -9.24 12.21 0.04
CA TYR A 100 -10.29 11.74 -0.88
C TYR A 100 -9.96 10.36 -1.49
N THR A 101 -8.73 10.18 -1.97
CA THR A 101 -8.29 8.91 -2.59
C THR A 101 -8.39 7.76 -1.59
N LEU A 102 -7.91 7.95 -0.36
CA LEU A 102 -7.96 6.94 0.69
C LEU A 102 -9.40 6.65 1.12
N ARG A 103 -10.25 7.67 1.32
CA ARG A 103 -11.65 7.49 1.73
C ARG A 103 -12.50 6.68 0.74
N ASN A 104 -12.13 6.70 -0.54
CA ASN A 104 -12.85 5.98 -1.59
C ASN A 104 -12.26 4.60 -1.92
N GLN A 105 -11.26 4.14 -1.17
CA GLN A 105 -10.80 2.75 -1.25
C GLN A 105 -11.93 1.80 -0.79
N ASP A 106 -11.80 0.52 -1.13
CA ASP A 106 -12.75 -0.50 -0.72
C ASP A 106 -12.98 -0.44 0.82
N PRO A 107 -14.24 -0.40 1.29
CA PRO A 107 -14.58 -0.34 2.71
C PRO A 107 -13.89 -1.39 3.59
N GLN A 108 -13.49 -2.53 3.03
CA GLN A 108 -12.73 -3.57 3.74
C GLN A 108 -11.38 -3.07 4.27
N TYR A 109 -10.80 -2.04 3.66
CA TYR A 109 -9.52 -1.45 4.09
C TYR A 109 -9.70 -0.25 5.04
N LEU A 110 -10.92 0.27 5.16
CA LEU A 110 -11.18 1.52 5.89
C LEU A 110 -11.58 1.30 7.34
N ASN A 111 -12.28 0.20 7.62
CA ASN A 111 -12.89 -0.07 8.92
C ASN A 111 -12.44 -1.41 9.46
N GLU A 112 -12.35 -1.53 10.79
CA GLU A 112 -12.26 -2.85 11.42
C GLU A 112 -13.49 -3.69 11.03
N PRO A 113 -13.35 -5.01 10.80
CA PRO A 113 -14.49 -5.87 10.54
C PRO A 113 -15.50 -5.70 11.67
N THR A 114 -16.76 -5.47 11.32
CA THR A 114 -17.88 -5.39 12.27
C THR A 114 -18.17 -6.80 12.80
N VAL A 115 -17.26 -7.34 13.60
CA VAL A 115 -17.53 -8.55 14.39
C VAL A 115 -18.30 -8.08 15.62
N PRO A 116 -19.55 -8.55 15.86
CA PRO A 116 -20.24 -8.25 17.11
C PRO A 116 -19.36 -8.69 18.29
N TYR A 117 -19.23 -7.83 19.30
CA TYR A 117 -18.39 -8.03 20.50
C TYR A 117 -18.59 -9.42 21.16
N GLU A 118 -19.77 -10.02 20.99
CA GLU A 118 -20.14 -11.34 21.49
C GLU A 118 -19.40 -12.53 20.83
N LYS A 119 -18.82 -12.37 19.63
CA LYS A 119 -18.11 -13.46 18.93
C LYS A 119 -16.61 -13.53 19.19
N GLN A 120 -16.02 -12.57 19.92
CA GLN A 120 -14.58 -12.56 20.21
C GLN A 120 -14.21 -13.25 21.54
N THR A 121 -15.17 -13.53 22.42
CA THR A 121 -14.90 -14.17 23.74
C THR A 121 -15.26 -15.66 23.82
N SER A 122 -15.61 -16.32 22.72
CA SER A 122 -15.97 -17.75 22.72
C SER A 122 -14.84 -18.67 22.26
N SER A 123 -13.65 -18.56 22.89
CA SER A 123 -12.72 -19.69 23.00
C SER A 123 -11.70 -19.48 24.13
N THR A 124 -12.18 -19.45 25.37
CA THR A 124 -11.44 -20.03 26.50
C THR A 124 -12.35 -21.09 27.12
N ASN A 125 -12.40 -22.27 26.46
CA ASN A 125 -12.71 -23.50 27.18
C ASN A 125 -11.49 -23.80 28.05
N VAL A 126 -11.53 -23.36 29.31
CA VAL A 126 -10.95 -24.15 30.39
C VAL A 126 -12.13 -24.85 31.05
N LYS A 127 -12.42 -26.05 30.54
CA LYS A 127 -13.16 -27.06 31.29
C LYS A 127 -12.14 -27.79 32.17
N ASP A 128 -12.48 -27.83 33.45
CA ASP A 128 -12.06 -28.74 34.53
C ASP A 128 -10.57 -28.82 34.90
#